data_AF-A0AAU8A949-F1
#
_entry.id   AF-A0AAU8A949-F1
#
_cell.length_a   1.000
_cell.length_b   1.000
_cell.length_c   1.000
_cell.angle_alpha   90.00
_cell.angle_beta   90.00
_cell.angle_gamma   90.00
#
_symmetry.space_group_name_H-M   'P 1'
#
loop_
_entity.id
_entity.type
_entity.pdbx_description
1 polymer ?
#
loop_
_entity_poly.entity_id
_entity_poly.type
_entity_poly.pdbx_seq_one_letter_code
_entity_poly.pdbx_strand_id
1 'polypeptide(L)'
;MGKQSLDETRELKVLLNQIRAFIDTMQEVLNNKEMAEHSRYVAYRDMACMYNDFAEKVRQKTKVASMFYTFKTDEMKGYTDTLWGEQKRIFEQVLIAAKMLHATLEGTLDFVDDEFDNLESFFGSRLRSAVHNKPEKEMEIQDVIEVLLLGRGLGKGTDYDRETGKFKFSGKEYIPDFIIPKLKLCIEVKLLRDGKKSKIIEEINADITAYSKQYERQLFIVYDLGCIQNEEEFRRDIESMGNIKVLIIKH
;
A
#
# COMPACT_ATOMS: atom_id res chain seq x y z
N MET A 1 2.37 17.32 9.02
CA MET A 1 1.97 16.09 8.30
C MET A 1 2.91 14.95 8.71
N GLY A 2 2.55 14.12 9.68
CA GLY A 2 3.39 12.99 10.10
C GLY A 2 3.35 11.81 9.12
N LYS A 3 4.52 11.40 8.65
CA LYS A 3 4.80 10.17 7.87
C LYS A 3 4.27 8.92 8.60
N GLN A 4 3.71 7.95 7.88
CA GLN A 4 3.45 6.61 8.43
C GLN A 4 4.69 5.74 8.20
N SER A 5 5.21 5.08 9.25
CA SER A 5 6.40 4.21 9.19
C SER A 5 6.10 2.82 8.59
N LEU A 6 7.13 2.05 8.20
CA LEU A 6 7.04 0.69 7.62
C LEU A 6 6.22 -0.28 8.48
N ASP A 7 6.32 -0.16 9.80
CA ASP A 7 5.52 -0.96 10.73
C ASP A 7 4.03 -0.58 10.68
N GLU A 8 3.71 0.70 10.46
CA GLU A 8 2.33 1.18 10.47
C GLU A 8 1.49 0.65 9.30
N THR A 9 2.02 0.57 8.07
CA THR A 9 1.24 0.01 6.94
C THR A 9 1.05 -1.49 7.09
N ARG A 10 2.06 -2.21 7.59
CA ARG A 10 1.93 -3.63 7.91
C ARG A 10 0.86 -3.84 8.99
N GLU A 11 0.88 -3.03 10.05
CA GLU A 11 -0.12 -3.05 11.10
C GLU A 11 -1.53 -2.72 10.60
N LEU A 12 -1.67 -1.76 9.68
CA LEU A 12 -2.97 -1.44 9.05
C LEU A 12 -3.51 -2.61 8.22
N LYS A 13 -2.65 -3.31 7.46
CA LYS A 13 -3.06 -4.54 6.74
C LYS A 13 -3.45 -5.66 7.69
N VAL A 14 -2.74 -5.81 8.81
CA VAL A 14 -3.11 -6.77 9.87
C VAL A 14 -4.47 -6.41 10.47
N LEU A 15 -4.69 -5.13 10.80
CA LEU A 15 -5.97 -4.63 11.33
C LEU A 15 -7.11 -4.86 10.34
N LEU A 16 -6.91 -4.60 9.04
CA LEU A 16 -7.91 -4.85 8.01
C LEU A 16 -8.36 -6.32 8.01
N ASN A 17 -7.41 -7.24 7.99
CA ASN A 17 -7.70 -8.68 8.03
C ASN A 17 -8.39 -9.11 9.33
N GLN A 18 -8.01 -8.55 10.47
CA GLN A 18 -8.66 -8.82 11.75
C GLN A 18 -10.12 -8.33 11.77
N ILE A 19 -10.38 -7.12 11.26
CA ILE A 19 -11.73 -6.55 11.17
C ILE A 19 -12.59 -7.40 10.22
N ARG A 20 -12.01 -7.89 9.11
CA ARG A 20 -12.69 -8.80 8.18
C ARG A 20 -13.11 -10.10 8.87
N ALA A 21 -12.17 -10.77 9.55
CA ALA A 21 -12.46 -12.00 10.30
C ALA A 21 -13.54 -11.77 11.38
N PHE A 22 -13.51 -10.62 12.04
CA PHE A 22 -14.54 -10.21 13.00
C PHE A 22 -15.93 -10.06 12.35
N ILE A 23 -16.01 -9.37 11.20
CA ILE A 23 -17.24 -9.23 10.41
C ILE A 23 -17.78 -10.60 9.99
N ASP A 24 -16.92 -11.47 9.45
CA ASP A 24 -17.30 -12.80 8.97
C ASP A 24 -17.88 -13.64 10.11
N THR A 25 -17.21 -13.64 11.28
CA THR A 25 -17.69 -14.31 12.49
C THR A 25 -19.08 -13.80 12.92
N MET A 26 -19.29 -12.49 12.91
CA MET A 26 -20.59 -11.91 13.25
C MET A 26 -21.68 -12.30 12.25
N GLN A 27 -21.36 -12.34 10.96
CA GLN A 27 -22.30 -12.78 9.92
C GLN A 27 -22.67 -14.25 10.06
N GLU A 28 -21.71 -15.12 10.42
CA GLU A 28 -21.98 -16.52 10.73
C GLU A 28 -22.94 -16.66 11.91
N VAL A 29 -22.72 -15.92 12.99
CA VAL A 29 -23.62 -15.91 14.17
C VAL A 29 -25.04 -15.48 13.81
N LEU A 30 -25.19 -14.40 13.02
CA LEU A 30 -26.51 -13.90 12.57
C LEU A 30 -27.25 -14.94 11.69
N ASN A 31 -26.51 -15.62 10.81
CA ASN A 31 -27.07 -16.54 9.83
C ASN A 31 -27.14 -18.00 10.33
N ASN A 32 -26.68 -18.31 11.54
CA ASN A 32 -26.67 -19.66 12.09
C ASN A 32 -28.09 -20.19 12.32
N LYS A 33 -28.60 -21.03 11.42
CA LYS A 33 -29.95 -21.61 11.51
C LYS A 33 -30.07 -22.77 12.52
N GLU A 34 -28.95 -23.31 13.00
CA GLU A 34 -28.92 -24.45 13.93
C GLU A 34 -29.17 -24.03 15.38
N MET A 35 -28.94 -22.75 15.70
CA MET A 35 -29.18 -22.18 17.03
C MET A 35 -30.50 -21.42 17.07
N ALA A 36 -31.21 -21.49 18.20
CA ALA A 36 -32.42 -20.70 18.40
C ALA A 36 -32.11 -19.19 18.41
N GLU A 37 -32.91 -18.37 17.74
CA GLU A 37 -32.61 -16.94 17.53
C GLU A 37 -32.31 -16.18 18.83
N HIS A 38 -33.05 -16.50 19.90
CA HIS A 38 -32.90 -15.84 21.20
C HIS A 38 -31.55 -16.06 21.90
N SER A 39 -30.73 -17.02 21.45
CA SER A 39 -29.45 -17.38 22.08
C SER A 39 -28.23 -17.06 21.21
N ARG A 40 -28.43 -16.58 19.97
CA ARG A 40 -27.33 -16.31 19.03
C ARG A 40 -26.51 -15.08 19.44
N TYR A 41 -27.15 -14.09 20.05
CA TYR A 41 -26.58 -12.75 20.23
C TYR A 41 -26.02 -12.50 21.64
N VAL A 42 -25.79 -13.55 22.43
CA VAL A 42 -25.36 -13.42 23.85
C VAL A 42 -24.04 -12.66 24.00
N ALA A 43 -23.15 -12.75 23.01
CA ALA A 43 -21.85 -12.08 22.98
C ALA A 43 -21.93 -10.63 22.45
N TYR A 44 -23.11 -10.03 22.30
CA TYR A 44 -23.26 -8.69 21.69
C TYR A 44 -22.41 -7.61 22.39
N ARG A 45 -22.28 -7.68 23.72
CA ARG A 45 -21.47 -6.74 24.51
C ARG A 45 -19.99 -6.94 24.25
N ASP A 46 -19.51 -8.18 24.23
CA ASP A 46 -18.11 -8.51 23.97
C ASP A 46 -17.70 -8.10 22.55
N MET A 47 -18.57 -8.35 21.57
CA MET A 47 -18.36 -7.90 20.19
C MET A 47 -18.31 -6.37 20.10
N ALA A 48 -19.16 -5.65 20.85
CA ALA A 48 -19.11 -4.19 20.91
C ALA A 48 -17.78 -3.68 21.53
N CYS A 49 -17.28 -4.34 22.58
CA CYS A 49 -15.96 -4.05 23.16
C CYS A 49 -14.84 -4.25 22.14
N MET A 50 -14.81 -5.41 21.48
CA MET A 50 -13.81 -5.71 20.45
C MET A 50 -13.85 -4.69 19.29
N TYR A 51 -15.05 -4.29 18.86
CA TYR A 51 -15.19 -3.25 17.84
C TYR A 51 -14.62 -1.91 18.29
N ASN A 52 -14.89 -1.47 19.53
CA ASN A 52 -14.33 -0.23 20.05
C ASN A 52 -12.79 -0.25 20.02
N ASP A 53 -12.17 -1.38 20.37
CA ASP A 53 -10.72 -1.54 20.29
C ASP A 53 -10.20 -1.42 18.85
N PHE A 54 -10.90 -1.99 17.87
CA PHE A 54 -10.56 -1.81 16.45
C PHE A 54 -10.71 -0.36 16.01
N ALA A 55 -11.84 0.29 16.35
CA ALA A 55 -12.12 1.66 16.00
C ALA A 55 -11.06 2.61 16.55
N GLU A 56 -10.63 2.41 17.80
CA GLU A 56 -9.59 3.22 18.43
C GLU A 56 -8.22 3.00 17.80
N LYS A 57 -7.83 1.73 17.55
CA LYS A 57 -6.56 1.42 16.87
C LYS A 57 -6.49 2.02 15.47
N VAL A 58 -7.57 1.93 14.70
CA VAL A 58 -7.63 2.53 13.37
C VAL A 58 -7.62 4.06 13.46
N ARG A 59 -8.36 4.67 14.39
CA ARG A 59 -8.36 6.12 14.60
C ARG A 59 -6.97 6.67 14.96
N GLN A 60 -6.22 5.96 15.79
CA GLN A 60 -4.86 6.38 16.17
C GLN A 60 -3.88 6.31 14.99
N LYS A 61 -4.07 5.34 14.08
CA LYS A 61 -3.14 5.06 12.97
C LYS A 61 -3.54 5.73 11.65
N THR A 62 -4.81 6.10 11.48
CA THR A 62 -5.32 6.73 10.26
C THR A 62 -5.67 8.20 10.51
N LYS A 63 -5.30 9.08 9.58
CA LYS A 63 -5.65 10.52 9.63
C LYS A 63 -6.90 10.85 8.82
N VAL A 64 -7.73 9.83 8.56
CA VAL A 64 -8.93 9.98 7.75
C VAL A 64 -9.99 10.64 8.61
N ALA A 65 -10.55 11.74 8.11
CA ALA A 65 -11.73 12.37 8.69
C ALA A 65 -12.98 11.50 8.38
N SER A 66 -13.02 10.30 8.95
CA SER A 66 -14.17 9.39 8.85
C SER A 66 -14.94 9.35 10.16
N MET A 67 -16.22 9.00 10.08
CA MET A 67 -17.06 8.78 11.25
C MET A 67 -16.72 7.43 11.86
N PHE A 68 -16.01 7.45 12.99
CA PHE A 68 -15.80 6.27 13.82
C PHE A 68 -16.88 6.23 14.90
N TYR A 69 -17.85 5.34 14.72
CA TYR A 69 -18.83 5.04 15.75
C TYR A 69 -18.16 4.27 16.88
N THR A 70 -18.63 4.45 18.12
CA THR A 70 -18.24 3.65 19.27
C THR A 70 -19.45 3.40 20.15
N PHE A 71 -19.38 2.34 20.94
CA PHE A 71 -20.45 1.89 21.81
C PHE A 71 -20.09 2.17 23.27
N LYS A 72 -21.08 2.56 24.08
CA LYS A 72 -20.87 2.72 25.52
C LYS A 72 -20.95 1.37 26.24
N THR A 73 -19.92 0.56 26.09
CA THR A 73 -19.88 -0.84 26.54
C THR A 73 -19.92 -1.01 28.06
N ASP A 74 -19.52 0.01 28.81
CA ASP A 74 -19.61 0.04 30.27
C ASP A 74 -21.05 0.22 30.77
N GLU A 75 -21.90 0.85 29.97
CA GLU A 75 -23.33 1.06 30.26
C GLU A 75 -24.21 -0.12 29.75
N MET A 76 -23.61 -1.09 29.04
CA MET A 76 -24.34 -2.25 28.50
C MET A 76 -24.59 -3.31 29.57
N LYS A 77 -25.84 -3.76 29.66
CA LYS A 77 -26.27 -4.85 30.54
C LYS A 77 -25.70 -6.20 30.10
N GLY A 78 -25.71 -7.19 30.98
CA GLY A 78 -25.35 -8.57 30.62
C GLY A 78 -26.42 -9.23 29.73
N TYR A 79 -26.08 -10.37 29.12
CA TYR A 79 -27.04 -11.13 28.30
C TYR A 79 -28.23 -11.67 29.13
N THR A 80 -28.03 -11.90 30.43
CA THR A 80 -29.08 -12.31 31.37
C THR A 80 -30.07 -11.19 31.69
N ASP A 81 -29.66 -9.93 31.52
CA ASP A 81 -30.40 -8.74 31.93
C ASP A 81 -30.95 -7.94 30.74
N THR A 82 -30.89 -8.52 29.53
CA THR A 82 -31.22 -7.86 28.26
C THR A 82 -32.12 -8.75 27.42
N LEU A 83 -33.20 -8.20 26.87
CA LEU A 83 -34.08 -8.95 25.97
C LEU A 83 -33.35 -9.28 24.66
N TRP A 84 -33.57 -10.48 24.13
CA TRP A 84 -32.86 -10.96 22.93
C TRP A 84 -33.02 -10.04 21.71
N GLY A 85 -34.15 -9.36 21.55
CA GLY A 85 -34.36 -8.37 20.48
C GLY A 85 -33.45 -7.15 20.62
N GLU A 86 -33.16 -6.73 21.85
CA GLU A 86 -32.20 -5.66 22.12
C GLU A 86 -30.76 -6.13 21.90
N GLN A 87 -30.44 -7.37 22.32
CA GLN A 87 -29.14 -7.99 22.02
C GLN A 87 -28.89 -8.06 20.51
N LYS A 88 -29.89 -8.52 19.75
CA LYS A 88 -29.85 -8.59 18.27
C LYS A 88 -29.64 -7.22 17.65
N ARG A 89 -30.41 -6.20 18.09
CA ARG A 89 -30.27 -4.83 17.59
C ARG A 89 -28.85 -4.29 17.79
N ILE A 90 -28.29 -4.46 18.98
CA ILE A 90 -26.91 -3.98 19.26
C ILE A 90 -25.91 -4.77 18.42
N PHE A 91 -26.07 -6.09 18.31
CA PHE A 91 -25.22 -6.94 17.48
C PHE A 91 -25.21 -6.51 16.01
N GLU A 92 -26.39 -6.23 15.43
CA GLU A 92 -26.53 -5.72 14.06
C GLU A 92 -25.89 -4.33 13.89
N GLN A 93 -26.02 -3.45 14.89
CA GLN A 93 -25.36 -2.15 14.87
C GLN A 93 -23.83 -2.28 14.90
N VAL A 94 -23.29 -3.16 15.73
CA VAL A 94 -21.84 -3.45 15.77
C VAL A 94 -21.36 -3.99 14.42
N LEU A 95 -22.12 -4.88 13.78
CA LEU A 95 -21.78 -5.39 12.46
C LEU A 95 -21.73 -4.28 11.40
N ILE A 96 -22.72 -3.38 11.39
CA ILE A 96 -22.73 -2.24 10.47
C ILE A 96 -21.53 -1.34 10.71
N ALA A 97 -21.26 -1.01 11.98
CA ALA A 97 -20.15 -0.15 12.37
C ALA A 97 -18.79 -0.77 11.98
N ALA A 98 -18.63 -2.09 12.13
CA ALA A 98 -17.45 -2.85 11.70
C ALA A 98 -17.29 -2.84 10.18
N LYS A 99 -18.36 -3.05 9.40
CA LYS A 99 -18.33 -2.98 7.94
C LYS A 99 -17.93 -1.59 7.43
N MET A 100 -18.45 -0.53 8.05
CA MET A 100 -18.06 0.84 7.71
C MET A 100 -16.59 1.12 8.03
N LEU A 101 -16.10 0.60 9.16
CA LEU A 101 -14.69 0.70 9.55
C LEU A 101 -13.79 -0.04 8.54
N HIS A 102 -14.16 -1.26 8.16
CA HIS A 102 -13.46 -2.06 7.14
C HIS A 102 -13.38 -1.31 5.82
N ALA A 103 -14.52 -0.84 5.29
CA ALA A 103 -14.56 -0.12 4.02
C ALA A 103 -13.73 1.18 4.03
N THR A 104 -13.71 1.90 5.16
CA THR A 104 -12.86 3.09 5.31
C THR A 104 -11.37 2.74 5.24
N LEU A 105 -10.98 1.66 5.92
CA LEU A 105 -9.58 1.21 5.97
C LEU A 105 -9.13 0.61 4.63
N GLU A 106 -9.99 -0.19 4.00
CA GLU A 106 -9.78 -0.78 2.67
C GLU A 106 -9.60 0.30 1.61
N GLY A 107 -10.53 1.26 1.51
CA GLY A 107 -10.41 2.36 0.55
C GLY A 107 -9.18 3.26 0.77
N THR A 108 -8.67 3.34 2.00
CA THR A 108 -7.40 4.06 2.28
C THR A 108 -6.19 3.30 1.73
N LEU A 109 -6.21 1.97 1.76
CA LEU A 109 -5.14 1.12 1.25
C LEU A 109 -5.20 1.01 -0.28
N ASP A 110 -6.39 0.81 -0.83
CA ASP A 110 -6.62 0.70 -2.29
C ASP A 110 -6.20 1.97 -3.03
N PHE A 111 -6.47 3.16 -2.49
CA PHE A 111 -6.02 4.43 -3.08
C PHE A 111 -4.49 4.48 -3.26
N VAL A 112 -3.72 3.93 -2.32
CA VAL A 112 -2.25 3.92 -2.38
C VAL A 112 -1.74 2.89 -3.39
N ASP A 113 -2.41 1.74 -3.52
CA ASP A 113 -2.13 0.75 -4.57
C ASP A 113 -2.45 1.32 -5.96
N ASP A 114 -3.61 1.95 -6.13
CA ASP A 114 -4.01 2.59 -7.38
C ASP A 114 -3.07 3.72 -7.78
N GLU A 115 -2.60 4.56 -6.85
CA GLU A 115 -1.64 5.63 -7.19
C GLU A 115 -0.29 5.08 -7.68
N PHE A 116 0.16 3.94 -7.16
CA PHE A 116 1.38 3.29 -7.63
C PHE A 116 1.24 2.78 -9.07
N ASP A 117 0.14 2.08 -9.36
CA ASP A 117 -0.17 1.55 -10.69
C ASP A 117 -0.40 2.67 -11.71
N ASN A 118 -1.01 3.77 -11.26
CA ASN A 118 -1.19 4.98 -12.07
C ASN A 118 0.14 5.66 -12.42
N LEU A 119 1.11 5.70 -11.51
CA LEU A 119 2.45 6.25 -11.80
C LEU A 119 3.21 5.41 -12.81
N GLU A 120 3.20 4.08 -12.65
CA GLU A 120 3.77 3.15 -13.61
C GLU A 120 3.16 3.36 -15.01
N SER A 121 1.84 3.35 -15.10
CA SER A 121 1.10 3.56 -16.37
C SER A 121 1.38 4.94 -16.98
N PHE A 122 1.52 5.97 -16.14
CA PHE A 122 1.87 7.31 -16.57
C PHE A 122 3.28 7.36 -17.19
N PHE A 123 4.29 6.79 -16.53
CA PHE A 123 5.63 6.71 -17.12
C PHE A 123 5.64 5.83 -18.38
N GLY A 124 4.93 4.70 -18.36
CA GLY A 124 4.81 3.79 -19.52
C GLY A 124 4.27 4.49 -20.77
N SER A 125 3.28 5.36 -20.59
CA SER A 125 2.64 6.07 -21.71
C SER A 125 3.36 7.36 -22.14
N ARG A 126 4.16 7.98 -21.27
CA ARG A 126 4.73 9.32 -21.53
C ARG A 126 6.25 9.34 -21.71
N LEU A 127 7.00 8.46 -21.04
CA LEU A 127 8.45 8.59 -20.94
C LEU A 127 9.14 8.54 -22.29
N ARG A 128 8.79 7.56 -23.14
CA ARG A 128 9.38 7.45 -24.48
C ARG A 128 9.16 8.70 -25.33
N SER A 129 7.94 9.26 -25.30
CA SER A 129 7.60 10.44 -26.09
C SER A 129 8.31 11.71 -25.64
N ALA A 130 8.68 11.78 -24.35
CA ALA A 130 9.40 12.91 -23.78
C ALA A 130 10.91 12.84 -24.02
N VAL A 131 11.47 11.65 -24.26
CA VAL A 131 12.88 11.46 -24.63
C VAL A 131 13.07 11.68 -26.14
N HIS A 132 13.54 12.88 -26.50
CA HIS A 132 13.73 13.30 -27.89
C HIS A 132 14.95 12.66 -28.56
N ASN A 133 16.10 12.73 -27.89
CA ASN A 133 17.37 12.22 -28.39
C ASN A 133 17.67 10.85 -27.79
N LYS A 134 18.52 10.08 -28.47
CA LYS A 134 19.04 8.83 -27.90
C LYS A 134 19.86 9.16 -26.64
N PRO A 135 19.42 8.70 -25.46
CA PRO A 135 20.09 9.05 -24.21
C PRO A 135 21.46 8.39 -24.11
N GLU A 136 22.44 9.14 -23.62
CA GLU A 136 23.79 8.63 -23.37
C GLU A 136 24.06 8.37 -21.89
N LYS A 137 23.23 8.86 -20.98
CA LYS A 137 23.36 8.69 -19.52
C LYS A 137 22.00 8.53 -18.87
N GLU A 138 21.97 7.84 -17.72
CA GLU A 138 20.76 7.67 -16.90
C GLU A 138 20.20 9.02 -16.43
N MET A 139 21.09 9.97 -16.12
CA MET A 139 20.73 11.35 -15.77
C MET A 139 19.77 12.00 -16.78
N GLU A 140 19.95 11.75 -18.08
CA GLU A 140 19.06 12.34 -19.11
C GLU A 140 17.63 11.78 -19.01
N ILE A 141 17.49 10.51 -18.62
CA ILE A 141 16.17 9.90 -18.38
C ILE A 141 15.58 10.39 -17.06
N GLN A 142 16.41 10.54 -16.02
CA GLN A 142 16.00 11.11 -14.74
C GLN A 142 15.49 12.54 -14.90
N ASP A 143 16.17 13.38 -15.68
CA ASP A 143 15.75 14.75 -15.95
C ASP A 143 14.37 14.79 -16.64
N VAL A 144 14.13 13.87 -17.57
CA VAL A 144 12.82 13.73 -18.23
C VAL A 144 11.74 13.26 -17.24
N ILE A 145 12.05 12.30 -16.36
CA ILE A 145 11.13 11.85 -15.31
C ILE A 145 10.77 13.01 -14.38
N GLU A 146 11.74 13.83 -13.99
CA GLU A 146 11.52 15.01 -13.14
C GLU A 146 10.56 15.99 -13.81
N VAL A 147 10.76 16.27 -15.10
CA VAL A 147 9.85 17.11 -15.91
C VAL A 147 8.44 16.51 -15.98
N LEU A 148 8.31 15.20 -16.15
CA LEU A 148 7.01 14.52 -16.20
C LEU A 148 6.28 14.58 -14.85
N LEU A 149 7.00 14.40 -13.74
CA LEU A 149 6.44 14.51 -12.38
C LEU A 149 5.93 15.94 -12.13
N LEU A 150 6.73 16.95 -12.46
CA LEU A 150 6.33 18.36 -12.36
C LEU A 150 5.13 18.67 -13.27
N GLY A 151 5.13 18.16 -14.51
CA GLY A 151 4.03 18.32 -15.47
C GLY A 151 2.73 17.65 -15.03
N ARG A 152 2.81 16.61 -14.17
CA ARG A 152 1.66 15.97 -13.51
C ARG A 152 1.16 16.76 -12.29
N GLY A 153 1.87 17.82 -11.88
CA GLY A 153 1.53 18.66 -10.74
C GLY A 153 2.15 18.20 -9.42
N LEU A 154 3.12 17.28 -9.44
CA LEU A 154 3.84 16.85 -8.23
C LEU A 154 4.99 17.82 -7.94
N GLY A 155 5.05 18.35 -6.73
CA GLY A 155 6.09 19.30 -6.33
C GLY A 155 7.32 18.60 -5.72
N LYS A 156 8.51 19.10 -6.05
CA LYS A 156 9.76 18.69 -5.40
C LYS A 156 9.81 19.18 -3.95
N GLY A 157 10.16 18.31 -3.01
CA GLY A 157 10.15 18.60 -1.57
C GLY A 157 8.78 18.52 -0.91
N THR A 158 7.70 18.36 -1.69
CA THR A 158 6.34 18.17 -1.19
C THR A 158 5.81 16.77 -1.48
N ASP A 159 5.92 16.34 -2.74
CA ASP A 159 5.35 15.09 -3.23
C ASP A 159 6.42 14.08 -3.60
N TYR A 160 7.53 14.54 -4.17
CA TYR A 160 8.70 13.72 -4.46
C TYR A 160 10.00 14.44 -4.10
N ASP A 161 11.07 13.68 -3.93
CA ASP A 161 12.43 14.20 -3.85
C ASP A 161 13.35 13.41 -4.79
N ARG A 162 14.39 14.06 -5.30
CA ARG A 162 15.40 13.47 -6.20
C ARG A 162 16.73 13.28 -5.46
N GLU A 163 17.37 12.13 -5.62
CA GLU A 163 18.68 11.79 -5.02
C GLU A 163 18.75 12.05 -3.50
N THR A 164 17.64 11.84 -2.79
CA THR A 164 17.57 11.97 -1.34
C THR A 164 17.07 10.68 -0.71
N GLY A 165 17.21 10.58 0.61
CA GLY A 165 16.95 9.34 1.33
C GLY A 165 18.17 8.41 1.42
N LYS A 166 19.38 8.98 1.44
CA LYS A 166 20.65 8.28 1.71
C LYS A 166 20.50 7.38 2.94
N PHE A 167 20.82 6.10 2.78
CA PHE A 167 20.93 5.17 3.90
C PHE A 167 22.11 4.23 3.70
N LYS A 168 22.58 3.67 4.82
CA LYS A 168 23.68 2.70 4.83
C LYS A 168 23.13 1.29 4.93
N PHE A 169 23.52 0.45 3.99
CA PHE A 169 23.23 -0.98 4.02
C PHE A 169 24.50 -1.77 3.74
N SER A 170 24.85 -2.71 4.61
CA SER A 170 26.05 -3.55 4.49
C SER A 170 27.34 -2.76 4.24
N GLY A 171 27.48 -1.58 4.88
CA GLY A 171 28.65 -0.71 4.75
C GLY A 171 28.72 0.13 3.47
N LYS A 172 27.76 0.01 2.55
CA LYS A 172 27.62 0.85 1.35
C LYS A 172 26.50 1.88 1.54
N GLU A 173 26.68 3.06 0.92
CA GLU A 173 25.62 4.07 0.83
C GLU A 173 24.77 3.82 -0.41
N TYR A 174 23.45 3.84 -0.23
CA TYR A 174 22.45 3.68 -1.28
C TYR A 174 21.57 4.92 -1.35
N ILE A 175 21.26 5.35 -2.57
CA ILE A 175 20.47 6.55 -2.86
C ILE A 175 19.60 6.25 -4.07
N PRO A 176 18.27 6.14 -3.89
CA PRO A 176 17.37 6.07 -5.03
C PRO A 176 17.40 7.36 -5.85
N ASP A 177 17.17 7.24 -7.15
CA ASP A 177 17.05 8.40 -8.04
C ASP A 177 15.89 9.31 -7.63
N PHE A 178 14.74 8.71 -7.31
CA PHE A 178 13.59 9.44 -6.77
C PHE A 178 12.94 8.70 -5.62
N ILE A 179 12.34 9.47 -4.72
CA ILE A 179 11.45 8.95 -3.68
C ILE A 179 10.12 9.67 -3.75
N ILE A 180 9.04 8.94 -3.54
CA ILE A 180 7.68 9.48 -3.37
C ILE A 180 7.22 9.06 -1.96
N PRO A 181 7.49 9.88 -0.93
CA PRO A 181 7.32 9.48 0.46
C PRO A 181 5.89 9.05 0.80
N LYS A 182 4.88 9.69 0.19
CA LYS A 182 3.45 9.37 0.41
C LYS A 182 3.10 7.93 0.01
N LEU A 183 3.79 7.40 -1.00
CA LEU A 183 3.60 6.04 -1.51
C LEU A 183 4.60 5.04 -0.94
N LYS A 184 5.54 5.49 -0.08
CA LYS A 184 6.71 4.71 0.36
C LYS A 184 7.43 4.04 -0.82
N LEU A 185 7.49 4.78 -1.93
CA LEU A 185 8.02 4.34 -3.21
C LEU A 185 9.41 4.93 -3.41
N CYS A 186 10.35 4.08 -3.84
CA CYS A 186 11.57 4.52 -4.50
C CYS A 186 11.50 4.19 -6.00
N ILE A 187 12.05 5.08 -6.82
CA ILE A 187 12.18 4.91 -8.26
C ILE A 187 13.66 4.90 -8.59
N GLU A 188 14.08 3.91 -9.36
CA GLU A 188 15.45 3.75 -9.84
C GLU A 188 15.44 3.65 -11.37
N VAL A 189 16.34 4.37 -12.02
CA VAL A 189 16.42 4.45 -13.48
C VAL A 189 17.67 3.73 -13.96
N LYS A 190 17.51 2.78 -14.87
CA LYS A 190 18.64 2.10 -15.53
C LYS A 190 18.60 2.29 -17.04
N LEU A 191 19.73 2.63 -17.63
CA LEU A 191 19.87 2.77 -19.08
C LEU A 191 20.54 1.53 -19.68
N LEU A 192 19.76 0.70 -20.37
CA LEU A 192 20.25 -0.54 -20.95
C LEU A 192 20.85 -0.31 -22.34
N ARG A 193 22.13 -0.68 -22.46
CA ARG A 193 22.90 -0.65 -23.71
C ARG A 193 23.39 -2.05 -24.05
N ASP A 194 23.81 -2.20 -25.30
CA ASP A 194 24.29 -3.47 -25.81
C ASP A 194 25.44 -4.04 -24.95
N GLY A 195 25.39 -5.35 -24.74
CA GLY A 195 26.33 -6.08 -23.89
C GLY A 195 26.21 -5.84 -22.36
N LYS A 196 25.24 -5.06 -21.87
CA LYS A 196 25.10 -4.74 -20.43
C LYS A 196 23.90 -5.38 -19.71
N LYS A 197 23.14 -6.26 -20.37
CA LYS A 197 21.91 -6.88 -19.81
C LYS A 197 22.16 -7.52 -18.44
N SER A 198 23.08 -8.48 -18.36
CA SER A 198 23.35 -9.21 -17.10
C SER A 198 23.82 -8.29 -15.98
N LYS A 199 24.69 -7.32 -16.30
CA LYS A 199 25.20 -6.35 -15.33
C LYS A 199 24.07 -5.50 -14.73
N ILE A 200 23.12 -5.05 -15.56
CA ILE A 200 21.98 -4.27 -15.08
C ILE A 200 21.05 -5.11 -14.20
N ILE A 201 20.83 -6.38 -14.55
CA ILE A 201 20.04 -7.28 -13.69
C ILE A 201 20.71 -7.46 -12.32
N GLU A 202 22.04 -7.64 -12.28
CA GLU A 202 22.80 -7.72 -11.03
C GLU A 202 22.70 -6.43 -10.20
N GLU A 203 22.84 -5.27 -10.84
CA GLU A 203 22.71 -3.96 -10.19
C GLU A 203 21.30 -3.78 -9.61
N ILE A 204 20.26 -4.07 -10.39
CA ILE A 204 18.86 -4.00 -9.94
C ILE A 204 18.63 -4.93 -8.75
N ASN A 205 19.09 -6.18 -8.78
CA ASN A 205 18.91 -7.11 -7.67
C ASN A 205 19.61 -6.66 -6.37
N ALA A 206 20.79 -6.03 -6.50
CA ALA A 206 21.49 -5.45 -5.37
C ALA A 206 20.69 -4.27 -4.77
N ASP A 207 20.17 -3.40 -5.64
CA ASP A 207 19.34 -2.26 -5.26
C ASP A 207 18.03 -2.71 -4.60
N ILE A 208 17.36 -3.73 -5.15
CA ILE A 208 16.15 -4.35 -4.58
C ILE A 208 16.37 -4.74 -3.12
N THR A 209 17.47 -5.43 -2.87
CA THR A 209 17.82 -5.93 -1.54
C THR A 209 18.04 -4.78 -0.56
N ALA A 210 18.73 -3.73 -0.99
CA ALA A 210 19.00 -2.56 -0.15
C ALA A 210 17.72 -1.74 0.10
N TYR A 211 16.99 -1.38 -0.95
CA TYR A 211 15.80 -0.53 -0.89
C TYR A 211 14.64 -1.17 -0.14
N SER A 212 14.50 -2.49 -0.15
CA SER A 212 13.47 -3.23 0.61
C SER A 212 13.52 -2.98 2.13
N LYS A 213 14.63 -2.47 2.66
CA LYS A 213 14.78 -2.12 4.09
C LYS A 213 14.06 -0.82 4.46
N GLN A 214 13.81 0.06 3.50
CA GLN A 214 13.29 1.40 3.73
C GLN A 214 12.03 1.73 2.93
N TYR A 215 11.84 1.11 1.77
CA TYR A 215 10.73 1.36 0.85
C TYR A 215 9.89 0.10 0.67
N GLU A 216 8.57 0.25 0.73
CA GLU A 216 7.62 -0.85 0.54
C GLU A 216 7.41 -1.16 -0.93
N ARG A 217 7.49 -0.11 -1.77
CA ARG A 217 7.30 -0.18 -3.21
C ARG A 217 8.59 0.22 -3.90
N GLN A 218 8.90 -0.47 -4.98
CA GLN A 218 10.05 -0.15 -5.82
C GLN A 218 9.62 -0.16 -7.27
N LEU A 219 9.96 0.90 -8.00
CA LEU A 219 9.76 0.99 -9.44
C LEU A 219 11.11 1.12 -10.13
N PHE A 220 11.47 0.10 -10.90
CA PHE A 220 12.65 0.14 -11.75
C PHE A 220 12.22 0.54 -13.15
N ILE A 221 12.70 1.68 -13.63
CA ILE A 221 12.47 2.15 -14.99
C ILE A 221 13.70 1.80 -15.81
N VAL A 222 13.57 0.79 -16.67
CA VAL A 222 14.62 0.32 -17.57
C VAL A 222 14.41 0.92 -18.94
N TYR A 223 15.22 1.90 -19.31
CA TYR A 223 15.19 2.50 -20.63
C TYR A 223 16.05 1.66 -21.58
N ASP A 224 15.41 0.93 -22.49
CA ASP A 224 16.04 -0.05 -23.37
C ASP A 224 16.37 0.53 -24.75
N LEU A 225 17.65 0.50 -25.13
CA LEU A 225 18.13 0.94 -26.44
C LEU A 225 18.04 -0.15 -27.52
N GLY A 226 17.23 -1.19 -27.30
CA GLY A 226 16.95 -2.27 -28.26
C GLY A 226 17.56 -3.62 -27.89
N CYS A 227 17.89 -3.84 -26.62
CA CYS A 227 18.55 -5.04 -26.11
C CYS A 227 17.56 -6.10 -25.60
N ILE A 228 16.36 -5.71 -25.16
CA ILE A 228 15.38 -6.64 -24.59
C ILE A 228 14.43 -7.14 -25.68
N GLN A 229 14.60 -8.41 -26.05
CA GLN A 229 13.69 -9.10 -26.97
C GLN A 229 12.42 -9.58 -26.26
N ASN A 230 12.58 -10.22 -25.10
CA ASN A 230 11.48 -10.77 -24.30
C ASN A 230 11.33 -9.96 -23.00
N GLU A 231 10.34 -9.07 -22.97
CA GLU A 231 10.06 -8.22 -21.80
C GLU A 231 9.52 -9.04 -20.62
N GLU A 232 8.70 -10.06 -20.88
CA GLU A 232 8.10 -10.86 -19.80
C GLU A 232 9.16 -11.64 -19.03
N GLU A 233 10.11 -12.25 -19.73
CA GLU A 233 11.24 -12.95 -19.10
C GLU A 233 12.06 -11.99 -18.24
N PHE A 234 12.39 -10.82 -18.78
CA PHE A 234 13.15 -9.80 -18.06
C PHE A 234 12.44 -9.33 -16.78
N ARG A 235 11.11 -9.11 -16.84
CA ARG A 235 10.32 -8.75 -15.66
C ARG A 235 10.27 -9.89 -14.65
N ARG A 236 9.97 -11.12 -15.08
CA ARG A 236 9.86 -12.29 -14.18
C ARG A 236 11.13 -12.55 -13.38
N ASP A 237 12.30 -12.35 -14.00
CA ASP A 237 13.60 -12.54 -13.34
C ASP A 237 13.81 -11.56 -12.16
N ILE A 238 13.09 -10.43 -12.15
CA ILE A 238 13.26 -9.34 -11.18
C ILE A 238 12.05 -9.22 -10.23
N GLU A 239 10.83 -9.28 -10.75
CA GLU A 239 9.58 -9.07 -10.00
C GLU A 239 9.18 -10.25 -9.10
N SER A 240 10.01 -11.29 -9.03
CA SER A 240 9.74 -12.49 -8.20
C SER A 240 9.75 -12.23 -6.68
N MET A 241 10.07 -11.02 -6.22
CA MET A 241 10.22 -10.66 -4.81
C MET A 241 9.38 -9.44 -4.42
N GLY A 242 8.27 -9.63 -3.71
CA GLY A 242 7.55 -8.53 -3.05
C GLY A 242 6.82 -7.55 -3.98
N ASN A 243 6.68 -6.28 -3.56
CA ASN A 243 5.92 -5.24 -4.29
C ASN A 243 6.87 -4.40 -5.17
N ILE A 244 7.47 -5.07 -6.16
CA ILE A 244 8.46 -4.51 -7.09
C ILE A 244 7.87 -4.53 -8.49
N LYS A 245 8.06 -3.44 -9.24
CA LYS A 245 7.66 -3.35 -10.64
C LYS A 245 8.82 -2.93 -11.52
N VAL A 246 8.89 -3.52 -12.71
CA VAL A 246 9.89 -3.23 -13.72
C VAL A 246 9.22 -2.70 -14.98
N LEU A 247 9.32 -1.38 -15.18
CA LEU A 247 8.83 -0.70 -16.36
C LEU A 247 9.92 -0.64 -17.42
N ILE A 248 9.72 -1.35 -18.53
CA ILE A 248 10.64 -1.35 -19.67
C ILE A 248 10.14 -0.32 -20.70
N ILE A 249 11.00 0.64 -21.04
CA ILE A 249 10.71 1.70 -22.03
C ILE A 249 11.67 1.55 -23.19
N LYS A 250 11.16 1.12 -24.34
CA LYS A 250 11.96 0.97 -25.57
C LYS A 250 12.19 2.31 -26.25
N HIS A 251 13.44 2.59 -26.61
CA HIS A 251 13.82 3.72 -27.46
C HIS A 251 13.31 3.53 -28.90
#